data_AF-A0A1H3FXY4-F1
#
_entry.id   AF-A0A1H3FXY4-F1
#
_cell.length_a   1.000
_cell.length_b   1.000
_cell.length_c   1.000
_cell.angle_alpha   90.00
_cell.angle_beta   90.00
_cell.angle_gamma   90.00
#
_symmetry.space_group_name_H-M   'P 1'
#
loop_
_entity.id
_entity.type
_entity.pdbx_description
1 polymer ?
#
loop_
_entity_poly.entity_id
_entity_poly.type
_entity_poly.pdbx_seq_one_letter_code
_entity_poly.pdbx_strand_id
1 'polypeptide(L)'
;MLHRIPRFLARNLAGDKRTKIAFLLIDGLALDQWITLRNVLKELDSRLQFRESAVFAWVPTLTSVSRQAAFAGKPPMFFPTNIRTTDRESNLWAQFWAEQGLSANDIAYIRGLGNEISSKHYEVLKQDRLRVAGLVVDKIDRIMHGMQLGAAGMHNQIWQWTKQGFMRDLLSILIDSGFRVYITSDHGNIEAKGIGCPNEGVTAELRGGRVRIYSDPSLRTKCKMSFPDSLEWPSIGLPEDYYALIAPSRAAFIRKDDVIVSHGGISIEEVIAPFIEVERA
;
A
#
# COMPACT_ATOMS: atom_id res chain seq x y z
N MET A 1 11.91 -4.06 2.94
CA MET A 1 11.45 -2.97 2.06
C MET A 1 10.57 -3.54 0.96
N LEU A 2 9.47 -2.88 0.63
CA LEU A 2 8.46 -3.35 -0.34
C LEU A 2 9.02 -3.71 -1.72
N HIS A 3 9.99 -2.96 -2.23
CA HIS A 3 10.62 -3.24 -3.53
C HIS A 3 11.33 -4.59 -3.63
N ARG A 4 11.53 -5.30 -2.51
CA ARG A 4 12.11 -6.65 -2.51
C ARG A 4 11.05 -7.75 -2.67
N ILE A 5 9.77 -7.43 -2.52
CA ILE A 5 8.68 -8.42 -2.60
C ILE A 5 8.66 -9.10 -3.98
N PRO A 6 8.71 -8.39 -5.13
CA PRO A 6 8.65 -9.06 -6.44
C PRO A 6 9.74 -10.13 -6.63
N ARG A 7 10.98 -9.85 -6.17
CA ARG A 7 12.07 -10.83 -6.18
C ARG A 7 11.87 -11.99 -5.22
N PHE A 8 11.22 -11.76 -4.08
CA PHE A 8 10.80 -12.85 -3.19
C PHE A 8 9.74 -13.73 -3.85
N LEU A 9 8.73 -13.13 -4.50
CA LEU A 9 7.69 -13.86 -5.23
C LEU A 9 8.28 -14.66 -6.39
N ALA A 10 9.15 -14.07 -7.20
CA ALA A 10 9.79 -14.75 -8.34
C ALA A 10 10.55 -16.01 -7.92
N ARG A 11 11.28 -15.96 -6.78
CA ARG A 11 11.95 -17.14 -6.21
C ARG A 11 10.96 -18.24 -5.81
N ASN A 12 9.81 -17.87 -5.28
CA ASN A 12 8.75 -18.81 -4.91
C ASN A 12 7.99 -19.37 -6.13
N LEU A 13 8.03 -18.69 -7.27
CA LEU A 13 7.44 -19.16 -8.53
C LEU A 13 8.33 -20.19 -9.24
N ALA A 14 9.64 -20.04 -9.13
CA ALA A 14 10.62 -20.84 -9.86
C ALA A 14 10.66 -22.34 -9.49
N GLY A 15 10.11 -22.71 -8.32
CA GLY A 15 10.14 -24.08 -7.81
C GLY A 15 9.25 -25.08 -8.55
N ASP A 16 8.18 -24.62 -9.22
CA ASP A 16 7.26 -25.49 -9.96
C ASP A 16 6.52 -24.70 -11.06
N LYS A 17 6.49 -25.26 -12.29
CA LYS A 17 5.80 -24.70 -13.45
C LYS A 17 4.28 -24.59 -13.28
N ARG A 18 3.68 -25.31 -12.33
CA ARG A 18 2.25 -25.23 -12.00
C ARG A 18 1.93 -24.21 -10.91
N THR A 19 2.93 -23.70 -10.19
CA THR A 19 2.70 -22.72 -9.12
C THR A 19 2.16 -21.42 -9.71
N LYS A 20 1.06 -20.93 -9.14
CA LYS A 20 0.54 -19.58 -9.38
C LYS A 20 0.74 -18.70 -8.15
N ILE A 21 1.01 -17.41 -8.34
CA ILE A 21 1.19 -16.43 -7.25
C ILE A 21 0.16 -15.31 -7.36
N ALA A 22 -0.55 -15.03 -6.27
CA ALA A 22 -1.39 -13.86 -6.14
C ALA A 22 -0.76 -12.92 -5.11
N PHE A 23 -0.45 -11.71 -5.54
CA PHE A 23 0.08 -10.64 -4.70
C PHE A 23 -0.99 -9.59 -4.47
N LEU A 24 -1.51 -9.52 -3.25
CA LEU A 24 -2.57 -8.61 -2.84
C LEU A 24 -1.94 -7.48 -2.04
N LEU A 25 -2.04 -6.26 -2.55
CA LEU A 25 -1.71 -5.05 -1.83
C LEU A 25 -3.01 -4.41 -1.35
N ILE A 26 -3.19 -4.34 -0.03
CA ILE A 26 -4.32 -3.65 0.59
C ILE A 26 -3.82 -2.25 0.95
N ASP A 27 -4.33 -1.25 0.23
CA ASP A 27 -3.87 0.14 0.34
C ASP A 27 -4.19 0.71 1.73
N GLY A 28 -3.15 1.23 2.40
CA GLY A 28 -3.27 1.87 3.71
C GLY A 28 -3.54 0.93 4.90
N LEU A 29 -3.29 -0.38 4.79
CA LEU A 29 -3.50 -1.34 5.88
C LEU A 29 -2.35 -1.31 6.91
N ALA A 30 -2.64 -0.75 8.10
CA ALA A 30 -1.74 -0.80 9.24
C ALA A 30 -1.71 -2.19 9.94
N LEU A 31 -0.66 -2.45 10.72
CA LEU A 31 -0.48 -3.75 11.40
C LEU A 31 -1.55 -4.06 12.46
N ASP A 32 -1.99 -3.05 13.22
CA ASP A 32 -3.09 -3.17 14.17
C ASP A 32 -4.43 -3.46 13.47
N GLN A 33 -4.65 -2.82 12.32
CA GLN A 33 -5.82 -3.03 11.47
C GLN A 33 -5.83 -4.43 10.83
N TRP A 34 -4.66 -4.97 10.51
CA TRP A 34 -4.52 -6.37 10.07
C TRP A 34 -5.02 -7.35 11.13
N ILE A 35 -4.79 -7.09 12.42
CA ILE A 35 -5.31 -7.94 13.50
C ILE A 35 -6.84 -8.00 13.46
N THR A 36 -7.51 -6.86 13.27
CA THR A 36 -8.98 -6.81 13.12
C THR A 36 -9.44 -7.62 11.91
N LEU A 37 -8.82 -7.38 10.74
CA LEU A 37 -9.17 -8.06 9.50
C LEU A 37 -8.98 -9.58 9.61
N ARG A 38 -7.82 -10.02 10.13
CA ARG A 38 -7.49 -11.44 10.34
C ARG A 38 -8.50 -12.14 11.25
N ASN A 39 -8.87 -11.52 12.37
CA ASN A 39 -9.79 -12.12 13.32
C ASN A 39 -11.16 -12.35 12.66
N VAL A 40 -11.67 -11.36 11.93
CA VAL A 40 -12.92 -11.50 11.18
C VAL A 40 -12.81 -12.55 10.06
N LEU A 41 -11.69 -12.60 9.35
CA LEU A 41 -11.47 -13.64 8.33
C LEU A 41 -11.51 -15.05 8.91
N LYS A 42 -10.89 -15.29 10.08
CA LYS A 42 -10.94 -16.59 10.76
C LYS A 42 -12.35 -16.97 11.22
N GLU A 43 -13.16 -15.99 11.63
CA GLU A 43 -14.57 -16.21 11.95
C GLU A 43 -15.39 -16.57 10.71
N LEU A 44 -15.08 -15.97 9.56
CA LEU A 44 -15.78 -16.20 8.30
C LEU A 44 -15.35 -17.50 7.59
N ASP A 45 -14.11 -17.93 7.76
CA ASP A 45 -13.59 -19.21 7.28
C ASP A 45 -12.47 -19.72 8.21
N SER A 46 -12.84 -20.65 9.11
CA SER A 46 -11.94 -21.21 10.11
C SER A 46 -10.77 -22.02 9.54
N ARG A 47 -10.80 -22.38 8.25
CA ARG A 47 -9.72 -23.09 7.57
C ARG A 47 -8.57 -22.17 7.16
N LEU A 48 -8.79 -20.84 7.14
CA LEU A 48 -7.75 -19.89 6.77
C LEU A 48 -6.65 -19.86 7.82
N GLN A 49 -5.42 -20.08 7.36
CA GLN A 49 -4.20 -19.97 8.14
C GLN A 49 -3.36 -18.82 7.59
N PHE A 50 -2.63 -18.16 8.49
CA PHE A 50 -1.85 -16.97 8.18
C PHE A 50 -0.46 -17.13 8.73
N ARG A 51 0.54 -17.10 7.85
CA ARG A 51 1.94 -16.98 8.24
C ARG A 51 2.32 -15.51 8.18
N GLU A 52 2.54 -14.94 9.35
CA GLU A 52 2.67 -13.49 9.51
C GLU A 52 4.14 -13.07 9.58
N SER A 53 4.46 -12.04 8.82
CA SER A 53 5.72 -11.32 8.88
C SER A 53 5.47 -9.85 8.54
N ALA A 54 6.52 -9.06 8.42
CA ALA A 54 6.40 -7.65 8.11
C ALA A 54 7.50 -7.18 7.16
N VAL A 55 7.21 -6.09 6.47
CA VAL A 55 8.10 -5.44 5.51
C VAL A 55 8.03 -3.93 5.72
N PHE A 56 9.14 -3.25 5.46
CA PHE A 56 9.17 -1.79 5.51
C PHE A 56 8.60 -1.16 4.22
N ALA A 57 7.67 -0.22 4.37
CA ALA A 57 7.26 0.75 3.38
C ALA A 57 8.40 1.73 3.03
N TRP A 58 8.25 2.47 1.94
CA TRP A 58 9.15 3.57 1.64
C TRP A 58 8.76 4.83 2.42
N VAL A 59 9.75 5.67 2.70
CA VAL A 59 9.54 7.00 3.28
C VAL A 59 9.77 8.05 2.19
N PRO A 60 8.88 9.04 2.03
CA PRO A 60 7.62 9.21 2.76
C PRO A 60 6.62 8.11 2.41
N THR A 61 5.80 7.71 3.40
CA THR A 61 4.86 6.58 3.27
C THR A 61 3.62 6.97 2.44
N LEU A 62 3.87 7.39 1.21
CA LEU A 62 2.87 7.77 0.21
C LEU A 62 2.57 6.60 -0.71
N THR A 63 1.30 6.44 -1.06
CA THR A 63 0.76 5.43 -1.97
C THR A 63 1.58 5.29 -3.25
N SER A 64 1.83 6.40 -3.96
CA SER A 64 2.55 6.41 -5.24
C SER A 64 4.03 6.05 -5.12
N VAL A 65 4.66 6.31 -3.96
CA VAL A 65 6.07 5.98 -3.68
C VAL A 65 6.21 4.49 -3.37
N SER A 66 5.36 3.96 -2.50
CA SER A 66 5.43 2.59 -2.04
C SER A 66 4.88 1.57 -3.05
N ARG A 67 3.72 1.82 -3.67
CA ARG A 67 3.08 0.82 -4.56
C ARG A 67 3.84 0.60 -5.85
N GLN A 68 4.33 1.65 -6.50
CA GLN A 68 5.16 1.48 -7.70
C GLN A 68 6.41 0.66 -7.40
N ALA A 69 7.05 0.91 -6.26
CA ALA A 69 8.18 0.12 -5.81
C ALA A 69 7.79 -1.35 -5.56
N ALA A 70 6.63 -1.59 -4.95
CA ALA A 70 6.09 -2.93 -4.66
C ALA A 70 5.75 -3.73 -5.94
N PHE A 71 5.29 -3.08 -7.02
CA PHE A 71 4.96 -3.76 -8.28
C PHE A 71 6.12 -3.80 -9.29
N ALA A 72 7.11 -2.91 -9.18
CA ALA A 72 8.25 -2.87 -10.10
C ALA A 72 9.46 -3.68 -9.62
N GLY A 73 9.56 -3.94 -8.33
CA GLY A 73 10.75 -4.57 -7.73
C GLY A 73 11.98 -3.67 -7.72
N LYS A 74 11.79 -2.34 -7.81
CA LYS A 74 12.85 -1.32 -7.86
C LYS A 74 12.58 -0.20 -6.84
N PRO A 75 13.62 0.43 -6.26
CA PRO A 75 13.48 1.62 -5.41
C PRO A 75 12.82 2.83 -6.12
N PRO A 76 12.19 3.78 -5.38
CA PRO A 76 11.52 4.95 -5.95
C PRO A 76 12.39 5.85 -6.83
N MET A 77 13.71 5.91 -6.59
CA MET A 77 14.65 6.67 -7.41
C MET A 77 14.62 6.28 -8.90
N PHE A 78 14.12 5.09 -9.24
CA PHE A 78 13.97 4.64 -10.63
C PHE A 78 12.70 5.15 -11.32
N PHE A 79 11.89 5.97 -10.65
CA PHE A 79 10.61 6.49 -11.14
C PHE A 79 10.52 8.03 -11.15
N PRO A 80 11.57 8.79 -11.52
CA PRO A 80 11.58 10.25 -11.35
C PRO A 80 10.41 10.95 -12.05
N THR A 81 10.01 10.47 -13.24
CA THR A 81 8.93 11.07 -14.03
C THR A 81 7.52 10.67 -13.57
N ASN A 82 7.38 9.63 -12.75
CA ASN A 82 6.09 9.04 -12.42
C ASN A 82 5.89 8.71 -10.93
N ILE A 83 6.82 9.09 -10.05
CA ILE A 83 6.72 8.90 -8.59
C ILE A 83 5.45 9.51 -7.96
N ARG A 84 4.79 10.43 -8.67
CA ARG A 84 3.59 11.15 -8.23
C ARG A 84 2.27 10.46 -8.63
N THR A 85 2.30 9.36 -9.38
CA THR A 85 1.08 8.64 -9.81
C THR A 85 1.21 7.13 -9.59
N THR A 86 0.10 6.41 -9.74
CA THR A 86 0.06 4.93 -9.68
C THR A 86 -0.20 4.31 -11.06
N ASP A 87 -0.22 5.11 -12.13
CA ASP A 87 -0.74 4.70 -13.45
C ASP A 87 0.21 3.77 -14.19
N ARG A 88 1.48 3.73 -13.77
CA ARG A 88 2.49 2.84 -14.37
C ARG A 88 2.52 1.45 -13.74
N GLU A 89 1.80 1.20 -12.64
CA GLU A 89 1.89 -0.06 -11.88
C GLU A 89 1.62 -1.31 -12.73
N SER A 90 0.57 -1.30 -13.56
CA SER A 90 0.26 -2.43 -14.45
C SER A 90 1.42 -2.74 -15.40
N ASN A 91 2.01 -1.71 -16.01
CA ASN A 91 3.13 -1.84 -16.94
C ASN A 91 4.40 -2.29 -16.22
N LEU A 92 4.67 -1.75 -15.03
CA LEU A 92 5.84 -2.10 -14.22
C LEU A 92 5.77 -3.55 -13.71
N TRP A 93 4.58 -4.00 -13.32
CA TRP A 93 4.32 -5.39 -12.94
C TRP A 93 4.54 -6.34 -14.12
N ALA A 94 3.95 -6.02 -15.29
CA ALA A 94 4.14 -6.80 -16.50
C ALA A 94 5.61 -6.86 -16.93
N GLN A 95 6.31 -5.72 -16.87
CA GLN A 95 7.74 -5.66 -17.19
C GLN A 95 8.57 -6.53 -16.25
N PHE A 96 8.37 -6.42 -14.93
CA PHE A 96 9.11 -7.21 -13.95
C PHE A 96 8.98 -8.72 -14.25
N TRP A 97 7.77 -9.19 -14.51
CA TRP A 97 7.52 -10.61 -14.78
C TRP A 97 7.97 -11.07 -16.16
N ALA A 98 7.92 -10.18 -17.17
CA ALA A 98 8.53 -10.45 -18.47
C ALA A 98 10.06 -10.66 -18.35
N GLU A 99 10.73 -9.87 -17.52
CA GLU A 99 12.16 -10.06 -17.18
C GLU A 99 12.41 -11.39 -16.45
N GLN A 100 11.40 -11.99 -15.81
CA GLN A 100 11.44 -13.35 -15.24
C GLN A 100 11.04 -14.46 -16.24
N GLY A 101 10.81 -14.12 -17.51
CA GLY A 101 10.48 -15.08 -18.58
C GLY A 101 8.99 -15.43 -18.70
N LEU A 102 8.09 -14.70 -18.04
CA LEU A 102 6.65 -14.85 -18.24
C LEU A 102 6.16 -14.09 -19.47
N SER A 103 5.19 -14.66 -20.19
CA SER A 103 4.50 -13.98 -21.29
C SER A 103 3.35 -13.11 -20.77
N ALA A 104 2.88 -12.16 -21.58
CA ALA A 104 1.79 -11.25 -21.19
C ALA A 104 0.52 -11.98 -20.72
N ASN A 105 0.20 -13.12 -21.31
CA ASN A 105 -0.98 -13.93 -20.93
C ASN A 105 -0.79 -14.70 -19.61
N ASP A 106 0.43 -14.75 -19.07
CA ASP A 106 0.71 -15.39 -17.79
C ASP A 106 0.60 -14.38 -16.63
N ILE A 107 0.32 -13.11 -16.93
CA ILE A 107 0.38 -11.99 -15.99
C ILE A 107 -0.96 -11.24 -15.98
N ALA A 108 -1.51 -11.02 -14.79
CA ALA A 108 -2.66 -10.15 -14.58
C ALA A 108 -2.32 -9.05 -13.57
N TYR A 109 -2.94 -7.89 -13.76
CA TYR A 109 -2.96 -6.80 -12.78
C TYR A 109 -4.38 -6.25 -12.69
N ILE A 110 -4.93 -6.17 -11.47
CA ILE A 110 -6.28 -5.66 -11.21
C ILE A 110 -6.19 -4.66 -10.05
N ARG A 111 -6.76 -3.46 -10.25
CA ARG A 111 -6.88 -2.39 -9.23
C ARG A 111 -8.33 -1.98 -9.02
N GLY A 112 -8.62 -1.23 -7.97
CA GLY A 112 -9.98 -0.78 -7.69
C GLY A 112 -10.83 -1.82 -6.95
N LEU A 113 -10.22 -2.84 -6.36
CA LEU A 113 -10.94 -3.87 -5.60
C LEU A 113 -11.40 -3.35 -4.23
N GLY A 114 -12.40 -4.02 -3.63
CA GLY A 114 -12.82 -3.77 -2.25
C GLY A 114 -14.32 -3.59 -2.01
N ASN A 115 -15.15 -3.58 -3.06
CA ASN A 115 -16.61 -3.64 -2.94
C ASN A 115 -17.12 -5.03 -3.31
N GLU A 116 -16.90 -5.40 -4.57
CA GLU A 116 -17.36 -6.63 -5.16
C GLU A 116 -16.33 -7.13 -6.18
N ILE A 117 -16.40 -8.42 -6.51
CA ILE A 117 -15.58 -9.04 -7.54
C ILE A 117 -16.46 -9.17 -8.78
N SER A 118 -16.21 -8.33 -9.78
CA SER A 118 -16.96 -8.40 -11.05
C SER A 118 -16.75 -9.75 -11.75
N SER A 119 -17.70 -10.13 -12.61
CA SER A 119 -17.57 -11.33 -13.45
C SER A 119 -16.29 -11.32 -14.29
N LYS A 120 -15.89 -10.15 -14.82
CA LYS A 120 -14.63 -9.99 -15.56
C LYS A 120 -13.41 -10.28 -14.69
N HIS A 121 -13.39 -9.83 -13.44
CA HIS A 121 -12.29 -10.14 -12.52
C HIS A 121 -12.23 -11.64 -12.25
N TYR A 122 -13.37 -12.28 -12.04
CA TYR A 122 -13.47 -13.72 -11.81
C TYR A 122 -12.96 -14.53 -13.01
N GLU A 123 -13.36 -14.17 -14.23
CA GLU A 123 -12.93 -14.81 -15.47
C GLU A 123 -11.42 -14.74 -15.64
N VAL A 124 -10.80 -13.58 -15.41
CA VAL A 124 -9.34 -13.40 -15.49
C VAL A 124 -8.63 -14.29 -14.47
N LEU A 125 -9.07 -14.27 -13.21
CA LEU A 125 -8.40 -15.01 -12.12
C LEU A 125 -8.50 -16.53 -12.29
N LYS A 126 -9.51 -17.04 -13.01
CA LYS A 126 -9.67 -18.46 -13.27
C LYS A 126 -8.92 -19.00 -14.48
N GLN A 127 -8.23 -18.16 -15.23
CA GLN A 127 -7.49 -18.63 -16.40
C GLN A 127 -6.39 -19.62 -16.01
N ASP A 128 -6.37 -20.78 -16.66
CA ASP A 128 -5.37 -21.84 -16.39
C ASP A 128 -3.95 -21.38 -16.68
N ARG A 129 -3.79 -20.56 -17.73
CA ARG A 129 -2.50 -20.02 -18.17
C ARG A 129 -1.94 -18.95 -17.22
N LEU A 130 -2.79 -18.30 -16.43
CA LEU A 130 -2.37 -17.23 -15.52
C LEU A 130 -1.39 -17.80 -14.48
N ARG A 131 -0.18 -17.23 -14.41
CA ARG A 131 0.85 -17.62 -13.46
C ARG A 131 0.95 -16.63 -12.31
N VAL A 132 0.76 -15.34 -12.57
CA VAL A 132 0.90 -14.31 -11.55
C VAL A 132 -0.18 -13.24 -11.65
N ALA A 133 -0.83 -12.94 -10.53
CA ALA A 133 -1.80 -11.86 -10.40
C ALA A 133 -1.32 -10.81 -9.38
N GLY A 134 -1.25 -9.55 -9.80
CA GLY A 134 -1.09 -8.39 -8.92
C GLY A 134 -2.45 -7.75 -8.66
N LEU A 135 -2.83 -7.61 -7.40
CA LEU A 135 -4.17 -7.17 -6.99
C LEU A 135 -4.06 -6.01 -6.02
N VAL A 136 -4.84 -4.96 -6.24
CA VAL A 136 -4.90 -3.80 -5.34
C VAL A 136 -6.31 -3.62 -4.80
N VAL A 137 -6.42 -3.65 -3.46
CA VAL A 137 -7.66 -3.40 -2.71
C VAL A 137 -7.59 -2.02 -2.06
N ASP A 138 -8.35 -1.07 -2.59
CA ASP A 138 -8.30 0.35 -2.19
C ASP A 138 -9.34 0.70 -1.10
N LYS A 139 -9.94 -0.28 -0.43
CA LYS A 139 -11.04 -0.01 0.52
C LYS A 139 -10.57 0.67 1.81
N ILE A 140 -9.45 0.21 2.39
CA ILE A 140 -9.00 0.70 3.70
C ILE A 140 -8.50 2.13 3.59
N ASP A 141 -7.73 2.46 2.55
CA ASP A 141 -7.34 3.83 2.24
C ASP A 141 -8.55 4.78 2.07
N ARG A 142 -9.59 4.36 1.33
CA ARG A 142 -10.84 5.14 1.20
C ARG A 142 -11.56 5.34 2.54
N ILE A 143 -11.55 4.32 3.41
CA ILE A 143 -12.09 4.42 4.78
C ILE A 143 -11.29 5.45 5.59
N MET A 144 -9.96 5.40 5.52
CA MET A 144 -9.05 6.33 6.18
C MET A 144 -9.30 7.77 5.76
N HIS A 145 -9.35 8.05 4.45
CA HIS A 145 -9.59 9.40 3.95
C HIS A 145 -10.96 9.97 4.32
N GLY A 146 -11.95 9.11 4.57
CA GLY A 146 -13.28 9.51 5.06
C GLY A 146 -13.44 9.48 6.59
N MET A 147 -12.37 9.19 7.34
CA MET A 147 -12.49 8.90 8.77
C MET A 147 -12.72 10.14 9.63
N GLN A 148 -13.75 10.07 10.48
CA GLN A 148 -14.11 11.14 11.43
C GLN A 148 -13.99 10.71 12.89
N LEU A 149 -14.02 9.39 13.16
CA LEU A 149 -14.03 8.83 14.52
C LEU A 149 -12.65 8.31 14.94
N GLY A 150 -11.60 8.79 14.29
CA GLY A 150 -10.23 8.44 14.63
C GLY A 150 -9.88 6.96 14.43
N ALA A 151 -8.87 6.49 15.16
CA ALA A 151 -8.40 5.10 15.07
C ALA A 151 -9.48 4.08 15.49
N ALA A 152 -10.30 4.40 16.49
CA ALA A 152 -11.42 3.54 16.89
C ALA A 152 -12.45 3.38 15.76
N GLY A 153 -12.74 4.48 15.06
CA GLY A 153 -13.57 4.48 13.85
C GLY A 153 -13.00 3.60 12.73
N MET A 154 -11.69 3.64 12.50
CA MET A 154 -11.01 2.78 11.54
C MET A 154 -11.26 1.31 11.82
N HIS A 155 -10.98 0.85 13.05
CA HIS A 155 -11.18 -0.55 13.42
C HIS A 155 -12.62 -1.00 13.24
N ASN A 156 -13.59 -0.17 13.63
CA ASN A 156 -15.00 -0.48 13.44
C ASN A 156 -15.37 -0.61 11.95
N GLN A 157 -14.96 0.33 11.10
CA GLN A 157 -15.28 0.25 9.67
C GLN A 157 -14.59 -0.91 8.96
N ILE A 158 -13.34 -1.23 9.31
CA ILE A 158 -12.62 -2.39 8.78
C ILE A 158 -13.29 -3.69 9.23
N TRP A 159 -13.71 -3.79 10.49
CA TRP A 159 -14.47 -4.93 10.99
C TRP A 159 -15.76 -5.13 10.19
N GLN A 160 -16.56 -4.07 10.01
CA GLN A 160 -17.81 -4.10 9.26
C GLN A 160 -17.58 -4.51 7.80
N TRP A 161 -16.62 -3.89 7.14
CA TRP A 161 -16.28 -4.21 5.75
C TRP A 161 -15.81 -5.66 5.59
N THR A 162 -14.95 -6.15 6.50
CA THR A 162 -14.47 -7.53 6.41
C THR A 162 -15.62 -8.53 6.61
N LYS A 163 -16.57 -8.23 7.51
CA LYS A 163 -17.78 -9.03 7.74
C LYS A 163 -18.68 -9.14 6.51
N GLN A 164 -18.65 -8.17 5.60
CA GLN A 164 -19.41 -8.22 4.35
C GLN A 164 -18.89 -9.31 3.39
N GLY A 165 -17.73 -9.92 3.67
CA GLY A 165 -17.29 -11.14 3.00
C GLY A 165 -16.41 -10.95 1.76
N PHE A 166 -16.26 -9.71 1.27
CA PHE A 166 -15.44 -9.42 0.08
C PHE A 166 -14.04 -10.08 0.13
N MET A 167 -13.31 -9.87 1.24
CA MET A 167 -11.96 -10.42 1.39
C MET A 167 -11.96 -11.95 1.48
N ARG A 168 -12.93 -12.56 2.19
CA ARG A 168 -13.08 -14.02 2.24
C ARG A 168 -13.32 -14.58 0.83
N ASP A 169 -14.19 -13.95 0.05
CA ASP A 169 -14.57 -14.43 -1.28
C ASP A 169 -13.41 -14.29 -2.26
N LEU A 170 -12.67 -13.18 -2.20
CA LEU A 170 -11.44 -12.99 -2.99
C LEU A 170 -10.40 -14.06 -2.67
N LEU A 171 -10.11 -14.28 -1.38
CA LEU A 171 -9.16 -15.31 -0.95
C LEU A 171 -9.60 -16.70 -1.40
N SER A 172 -10.90 -17.01 -1.31
CA SER A 172 -11.47 -18.27 -1.78
C SER A 172 -11.22 -18.48 -3.27
N ILE A 173 -11.55 -17.49 -4.10
CA ILE A 173 -11.36 -17.57 -5.55
C ILE A 173 -9.89 -17.84 -5.90
N LEU A 174 -8.97 -17.14 -5.24
CA LEU A 174 -7.55 -17.29 -5.51
C LEU A 174 -7.03 -18.66 -5.08
N ILE A 175 -7.32 -19.08 -3.86
CA ILE A 175 -6.88 -20.37 -3.32
C ILE A 175 -7.47 -21.52 -4.14
N ASP A 176 -8.78 -21.47 -4.43
CA ASP A 176 -9.47 -22.50 -5.22
C ASP A 176 -9.00 -22.53 -6.68
N SER A 177 -8.39 -21.44 -7.18
CA SER A 177 -7.75 -21.36 -8.51
C SER A 177 -6.27 -21.76 -8.48
N GLY A 178 -5.76 -22.26 -7.35
CA GLY A 178 -4.40 -22.78 -7.20
C GLY A 178 -3.33 -21.74 -6.91
N PHE A 179 -3.71 -20.52 -6.51
CA PHE A 179 -2.74 -19.48 -6.15
C PHE A 179 -2.18 -19.69 -4.76
N ARG A 180 -0.85 -19.50 -4.64
CA ARG A 180 -0.22 -19.10 -3.38
C ARG A 180 -0.46 -17.61 -3.17
N VAL A 181 -1.08 -17.25 -2.06
CA VAL A 181 -1.58 -15.89 -1.82
C VAL A 181 -0.69 -15.16 -0.81
N TYR A 182 -0.23 -13.97 -1.20
CA TYR A 182 0.53 -13.07 -0.35
C TYR A 182 -0.21 -11.74 -0.20
N ILE A 183 -0.40 -11.28 1.02
CA ILE A 183 -1.00 -9.99 1.36
C ILE A 183 0.09 -9.05 1.88
N THR A 184 0.09 -7.81 1.43
CA THR A 184 0.87 -6.72 2.02
C THR A 184 0.06 -5.44 2.10
N SER A 185 0.65 -4.40 2.68
CA SER A 185 0.26 -3.01 2.45
C SER A 185 1.40 -2.20 1.82
N ASP A 186 1.08 -1.05 1.26
CA ASP A 186 2.03 -0.03 0.80
C ASP A 186 2.46 0.92 1.93
N HIS A 187 1.59 1.16 2.90
CA HIS A 187 1.90 1.87 4.14
C HIS A 187 0.82 1.58 5.19
N GLY A 188 1.14 1.80 6.45
CA GLY A 188 0.11 1.94 7.47
C GLY A 188 -0.38 3.39 7.60
N ASN A 189 -1.01 3.70 8.72
CA ASN A 189 -1.57 5.01 9.02
C ASN A 189 -1.63 5.23 10.53
N ILE A 190 -1.72 6.48 10.96
CA ILE A 190 -1.94 6.83 12.37
C ILE A 190 -2.94 7.96 12.52
N GLU A 191 -3.58 8.01 13.69
CA GLU A 191 -4.27 9.21 14.15
C GLU A 191 -3.26 10.30 14.53
N ALA A 192 -3.44 11.48 13.96
CA ALA A 192 -2.56 12.63 14.09
C ALA A 192 -3.34 13.92 14.36
N LYS A 193 -2.70 14.84 15.09
CA LYS A 193 -3.24 16.14 15.46
C LYS A 193 -2.69 17.27 14.59
N GLY A 194 -3.55 18.19 14.19
CA GLY A 194 -3.20 19.34 13.37
C GLY A 194 -2.29 20.34 14.07
N ILE A 195 -1.23 20.76 13.37
CA ILE A 195 -0.28 21.79 13.83
C ILE A 195 -0.36 23.09 13.03
N GLY A 196 -1.33 23.22 12.13
CA GLY A 196 -1.48 24.34 11.22
C GLY A 196 -1.25 23.93 9.77
N CYS A 197 -1.90 24.64 8.86
CA CYS A 197 -1.73 24.45 7.43
C CYS A 197 -0.59 25.36 6.93
N PRO A 198 0.46 24.80 6.30
CA PRO A 198 1.41 25.60 5.57
C PRO A 198 0.75 26.48 4.51
N ASN A 199 1.13 27.75 4.45
CA ASN A 199 0.61 28.70 3.45
C ASN A 199 1.39 28.56 2.14
N GLU A 200 1.11 27.48 1.42
CA GLU A 200 1.89 26.98 0.28
C GLU A 200 1.10 27.00 -1.03
N GLY A 201 0.17 27.95 -1.26
CA GLY A 201 -0.65 28.01 -2.49
C GLY A 201 0.17 27.59 -3.72
N VAL A 202 -0.22 26.61 -4.55
CA VAL A 202 0.57 25.97 -5.64
C VAL A 202 2.05 25.55 -5.44
N THR A 203 2.78 25.92 -4.37
CA THR A 203 4.23 25.64 -4.24
C THR A 203 4.57 24.22 -3.76
N ALA A 204 3.67 23.59 -3.01
CA ALA A 204 3.78 22.16 -2.71
C ALA A 204 3.15 21.36 -3.85
N GLU A 205 3.92 20.43 -4.43
CA GLU A 205 3.46 19.56 -5.51
C GLU A 205 2.50 18.48 -5.01
N LEU A 206 2.70 18.03 -3.76
CA LEU A 206 1.83 17.08 -3.08
C LEU A 206 1.59 17.52 -1.63
N ARG A 207 0.33 17.47 -1.21
CA ARG A 207 -0.17 17.94 0.09
C ARG A 207 -0.83 16.79 0.86
N GLY A 208 -0.03 15.84 1.34
CA GLY A 208 -0.50 14.74 2.20
C GLY A 208 -0.82 15.24 3.60
N GLY A 209 -1.57 14.49 4.41
CA GLY A 209 -1.87 14.94 5.80
C GLY A 209 -0.59 15.13 6.63
N ARG A 210 0.38 14.22 6.49
CA ARG A 210 1.61 14.17 7.32
C ARG A 210 2.90 14.49 6.56
N VAL A 211 2.81 14.87 5.28
CA VAL A 211 3.97 15.20 4.46
C VAL A 211 3.68 16.29 3.44
N ARG A 212 4.70 17.07 3.11
CA ARG A 212 4.75 17.98 1.96
C ARG A 212 5.90 17.62 1.06
N ILE A 213 5.65 17.64 -0.25
CA ILE A 213 6.68 17.39 -1.27
C ILE A 213 6.91 18.68 -2.07
N TYR A 214 8.17 19.04 -2.25
CA TYR A 214 8.62 20.15 -3.08
C TYR A 214 9.64 19.69 -4.10
N SER A 215 9.74 20.41 -5.20
CA SER A 215 10.80 20.26 -6.21
C SER A 215 12.02 21.14 -5.97
N ASP A 216 11.94 22.10 -5.03
CA ASP A 216 13.03 23.00 -4.68
C ASP A 216 13.32 22.93 -3.17
N PRO A 217 14.57 22.65 -2.76
CA PRO A 217 14.94 22.58 -1.35
C PRO A 217 14.75 23.93 -0.61
N SER A 218 14.79 25.05 -1.32
CA SER A 218 14.55 26.39 -0.77
C SER A 218 13.09 26.56 -0.34
N LEU A 219 12.14 26.02 -1.12
CA LEU A 219 10.71 26.00 -0.78
C LEU A 219 10.47 25.12 0.44
N ARG A 220 11.11 23.95 0.51
CA ARG A 220 11.07 23.08 1.68
C ARG A 220 11.58 23.78 2.94
N THR A 221 12.73 24.43 2.83
CA THR A 221 13.37 25.17 3.93
C THR A 221 12.47 26.29 4.46
N LYS A 222 11.82 27.03 3.55
CA LYS A 222 10.86 28.08 3.93
C LYS A 222 9.67 27.52 4.74
N CYS A 223 9.15 26.35 4.37
CA CYS A 223 8.09 25.71 5.14
C CYS A 223 8.61 25.20 6.50
N LYS A 224 9.80 24.58 6.53
CA LYS A 224 10.48 24.16 7.76
C LYS A 224 10.66 25.30 8.77
N MET A 225 10.94 26.53 8.31
CA MET A 225 11.01 27.71 9.20
C MET A 225 9.67 28.04 9.88
N SER A 226 8.54 27.83 9.18
CA SER A 226 7.20 28.02 9.74
C SER A 226 6.77 26.86 10.66
N PHE A 227 7.34 25.67 10.45
CA PHE A 227 7.06 24.46 11.23
C PHE A 227 8.38 23.86 11.74
N PRO A 228 9.03 24.48 12.74
CA PRO A 228 10.40 24.15 13.14
C PRO A 228 10.58 22.72 13.65
N ASP A 229 9.51 22.07 14.11
CA ASP A 229 9.55 20.67 14.57
C ASP A 229 9.43 19.65 13.43
N SER A 230 9.04 20.07 12.22
CA SER A 230 8.96 19.20 11.04
C SER A 230 10.32 18.64 10.64
N LEU A 231 10.34 17.52 9.93
CA LEU A 231 11.57 16.80 9.59
C LEU A 231 11.86 16.92 8.10
N GLU A 232 13.03 17.43 7.76
CA GLU A 232 13.54 17.40 6.40
C GLU A 232 14.08 16.00 6.10
N TRP A 233 13.28 15.20 5.38
CA TRP A 233 13.70 13.85 5.05
C TRP A 233 14.79 13.91 3.96
N PRO A 234 15.90 13.17 4.11
CA PRO A 234 16.92 13.10 3.08
C PRO A 234 16.38 12.32 1.87
N SER A 235 16.74 12.72 0.65
CA SER A 235 16.25 12.10 -0.60
C SER A 235 16.87 10.72 -0.89
N ILE A 236 17.13 9.91 0.14
CA ILE A 236 17.77 8.59 0.03
C ILE A 236 16.81 7.61 -0.65
N GLY A 237 17.20 7.15 -1.84
CA GLY A 237 16.37 6.24 -2.63
C GLY A 237 15.13 6.90 -3.26
N LEU A 238 15.06 8.24 -3.22
CA LEU A 238 14.06 9.07 -3.88
C LEU A 238 14.70 9.81 -5.09
N PRO A 239 13.90 10.33 -6.04
CA PRO A 239 14.40 11.21 -7.09
C PRO A 239 15.06 12.48 -6.55
N GLU A 240 15.98 13.06 -7.34
CA GLU A 240 16.75 14.25 -6.94
C GLU A 240 15.88 15.49 -6.73
N ASP A 241 14.75 15.60 -7.42
CA ASP A 241 13.77 16.69 -7.33
C ASP A 241 12.64 16.39 -6.32
N TYR A 242 12.85 15.46 -5.40
CA TYR A 242 11.80 14.99 -4.49
C TYR A 242 12.13 15.30 -3.03
N TYR A 243 11.85 16.53 -2.61
CA TYR A 243 12.19 17.03 -1.28
C TYR A 243 11.01 16.91 -0.33
N ALA A 244 11.04 15.92 0.56
CA ALA A 244 9.98 15.69 1.54
C ALA A 244 10.20 16.46 2.86
N LEU A 245 9.14 17.10 3.35
CA LEU A 245 9.03 17.65 4.69
C LEU A 245 7.95 16.90 5.46
N ILE A 246 8.33 16.25 6.55
CA ILE A 246 7.48 15.33 7.29
C ILE A 246 7.00 15.98 8.59
N ALA A 247 5.71 15.84 8.90
CA ALA A 247 5.16 16.30 10.17
C ALA A 247 5.77 15.50 11.34
N PRO A 248 6.09 16.14 12.48
CA PRO A 248 6.71 15.44 13.60
C PRO A 248 5.76 14.46 14.27
N SER A 249 6.26 13.29 14.68
CA SER A 249 5.54 12.37 15.56
C SER A 249 4.08 12.12 15.11
N ARG A 250 3.10 12.31 16.01
CA ARG A 250 1.66 12.19 15.71
C ARG A 250 1.03 13.53 15.30
N ALA A 251 1.74 14.36 14.52
CA ALA A 251 1.23 15.61 13.99
C ALA A 251 0.82 15.52 12.50
N ALA A 252 0.03 16.48 12.04
CA ALA A 252 -0.38 16.62 10.64
C ALA A 252 -0.43 18.11 10.24
N PHE A 253 -0.11 18.40 8.99
CA PHE A 253 -0.17 19.73 8.38
C PHE A 253 -1.61 20.08 7.97
N ILE A 254 -2.52 20.07 8.95
CA ILE A 254 -3.93 20.43 8.84
C ILE A 254 -4.26 21.54 9.87
N ARG A 255 -5.50 22.04 9.89
CA ARG A 255 -5.90 23.08 10.85
C ARG A 255 -5.55 22.68 12.27
N LYS A 256 -5.08 23.64 13.06
CA LYS A 256 -4.63 23.37 14.43
C LYS A 256 -5.77 22.75 15.23
N ASP A 257 -5.41 21.73 16.02
CA ASP A 257 -6.33 20.97 16.89
C ASP A 257 -7.32 20.03 16.19
N ASP A 258 -7.47 20.07 14.86
CA ASP A 258 -8.20 19.04 14.12
C ASP A 258 -7.48 17.69 14.26
N VAL A 259 -8.26 16.60 14.22
CA VAL A 259 -7.74 15.22 14.27
C VAL A 259 -8.04 14.53 12.95
N ILE A 260 -7.07 13.78 12.43
CA ILE A 260 -7.18 13.01 11.20
C ILE A 260 -6.50 11.64 11.37
N VAL A 261 -6.98 10.62 10.66
CA VAL A 261 -6.19 9.40 10.40
C VAL A 261 -5.51 9.56 9.06
N SER A 262 -4.17 9.49 9.03
CA SER A 262 -3.42 9.76 7.81
C SER A 262 -2.09 9.02 7.79
N HIS A 263 -1.41 9.15 6.65
CA HIS A 263 -0.11 8.56 6.34
C HIS A 263 0.81 9.64 5.75
N GLY A 264 2.04 9.25 5.44
CA GLY A 264 3.06 10.05 4.76
C GLY A 264 4.26 10.35 5.65
N GLY A 265 4.19 9.98 6.93
CA GLY A 265 5.24 10.22 7.92
C GLY A 265 6.28 9.10 8.01
N ILE A 266 6.88 9.01 9.19
CA ILE A 266 7.92 8.04 9.55
C ILE A 266 7.57 7.23 10.80
N SER A 267 6.31 7.27 11.24
CA SER A 267 5.92 6.48 12.42
C SER A 267 6.07 4.99 12.12
N ILE A 268 6.38 4.21 13.15
CA ILE A 268 6.57 2.76 13.00
C ILE A 268 5.31 2.11 12.42
N GLU A 269 4.14 2.57 12.86
CA GLU A 269 2.83 2.12 12.40
C GLU A 269 2.55 2.48 10.93
N GLU A 270 3.21 3.51 10.39
CA GLU A 270 3.13 3.86 8.96
C GLU A 270 4.15 3.06 8.13
N VAL A 271 5.36 2.89 8.66
CA VAL A 271 6.50 2.33 7.92
C VAL A 271 6.50 0.80 7.94
N ILE A 272 6.00 0.14 8.98
CA ILE A 272 5.93 -1.32 9.02
C ILE A 272 4.58 -1.77 8.45
N ALA A 273 4.63 -2.39 7.28
CA ALA A 273 3.47 -3.01 6.63
C ALA A 273 3.41 -4.52 6.92
N PRO A 274 2.22 -5.11 7.08
CA PRO A 274 2.06 -6.55 7.16
C PRO A 274 2.59 -7.23 5.89
N PHE A 275 3.17 -8.41 6.01
CA PHE A 275 3.47 -9.30 4.88
C PHE A 275 3.08 -10.73 5.24
N ILE A 276 1.97 -11.19 4.68
CA ILE A 276 1.25 -12.37 5.13
C ILE A 276 1.15 -13.38 4.00
N GLU A 277 1.56 -14.61 4.24
CA GLU A 277 1.23 -15.74 3.38
C GLU A 277 -0.07 -16.38 3.91
N VAL A 278 -1.03 -16.60 3.00
CA VAL A 278 -2.35 -17.15 3.32
C VAL A 278 -2.45 -18.57 2.79
N GLU A 279 -2.88 -19.48 3.64
CA GLU A 279 -3.12 -20.87 3.32
C GLU A 279 -4.53 -21.28 3.78
N ARG A 280 -5.06 -22.36 3.21
CA ARG A 280 -6.33 -22.96 3.62
C ARG A 280 -6.07 -24.43 3.94
N ALA A 281 -6.32 -24.81 5.20
CA ALA A 281 -6.17 -26.18 5.69
C ALA A 281 -7.34 -27.08 5.29
#